data_AF-A0A6V7V9D5-F1
#
_entry.id   AF-A0A6V7V9D5-F1
#
_cell.length_a   1.000
_cell.length_b   1.000
_cell.length_c   1.000
_cell.angle_alpha   90.00
_cell.angle_beta   90.00
_cell.angle_gamma   90.00
#
_symmetry.space_group_name_H-M   'P 1'
#
loop_
_entity.id
_entity.type
_entity.pdbx_description
1 polymer ?
#
loop_
_entity_poly.entity_id
_entity_poly.type
_entity_poly.pdbx_seq_one_letter_code
_entity_poly.pdbx_strand_id
1 'polypeptide(L)'
;MLKSLLLICLIIKTHSWTWEDYPSPRGTTYWKCGVSNPAWVCDPDGMLTDQQRKEIVELVEDFKEKTKRPNSIYKCWRDGLRLILALAKNKIGPEIKTSNLTVCFYE
;
A
#
# COMPACT_ATOMS: atom_id res chain seq x y z
N MET A 1 -4.30 53.72 -13.25
CA MET A 1 -5.19 52.91 -12.40
C MET A 1 -4.94 51.44 -12.72
N LEU A 2 -3.93 50.86 -12.08
CA LEU A 2 -3.45 49.51 -12.34
C LEU A 2 -4.33 48.55 -11.51
N LYS A 3 -5.29 47.90 -12.16
CA LYS A 3 -6.15 46.89 -11.52
C LYS A 3 -5.25 45.75 -11.04
N SER A 4 -5.05 45.70 -9.73
CA SER A 4 -4.32 44.65 -9.03
C SER A 4 -4.98 43.31 -9.35
N LEU A 5 -4.36 42.53 -10.24
CA LEU A 5 -4.72 41.15 -10.50
C LEU A 5 -4.43 40.39 -9.20
N LEU A 6 -5.47 40.02 -8.45
CA LEU A 6 -5.34 39.08 -7.34
C LEU A 6 -4.86 37.75 -7.92
N LEU A 7 -3.55 37.55 -7.90
CA LEU A 7 -2.92 36.27 -8.16
C LEU A 7 -3.24 35.38 -6.95
N ILE A 8 -4.40 34.73 -6.98
CA ILE A 8 -4.72 33.63 -6.07
C ILE A 8 -3.70 32.53 -6.40
N CYS A 9 -2.58 32.51 -5.69
CA CYS A 9 -1.69 31.37 -5.63
C CYS A 9 -2.48 30.20 -5.04
N LEU A 10 -3.16 29.46 -5.92
CA LEU A 10 -3.55 28.08 -5.66
C LEU A 10 -2.26 27.31 -5.40
N ILE A 11 -1.84 27.26 -4.14
CA ILE A 11 -0.87 26.29 -3.67
C ILE A 11 -1.59 24.96 -3.79
N ILE A 12 -1.50 24.34 -4.97
CA ILE A 12 -1.85 22.94 -5.16
C ILE A 12 -0.83 22.20 -4.33
N LYS A 13 -1.18 21.90 -3.08
CA LYS A 13 -0.42 20.96 -2.27
C LYS A 13 -0.55 19.62 -2.98
N THR A 14 0.46 19.28 -3.78
CA THR A 14 0.66 17.91 -4.22
C THR A 14 0.92 17.12 -2.96
N HIS A 15 -0.11 16.47 -2.42
CA HIS A 15 0.07 15.57 -1.29
C HIS A 15 0.96 14.42 -1.78
N SER A 16 2.13 14.31 -1.17
CA SER A 16 3.07 13.21 -1.37
C SER A 16 3.26 12.53 -0.04
N TRP A 17 3.09 11.22 -0.02
CA TRP A 17 3.33 10.42 1.16
C TRP A 17 4.83 10.33 1.46
N THR A 18 5.19 10.42 2.73
CA THR A 18 6.45 9.91 3.27
C THR A 18 6.27 8.49 3.77
N TRP A 19 7.36 7.79 4.09
CA TRP A 19 7.27 6.44 4.64
C TRP A 19 6.58 6.44 6.02
N GLU A 20 6.71 7.54 6.76
CA GLU A 20 6.18 7.70 8.11
C GLU A 20 4.69 8.05 8.15
N ASP A 21 4.17 8.72 7.11
CA ASP A 21 2.78 9.16 7.06
C ASP A 21 1.87 8.27 6.18
N TYR A 22 2.46 7.37 5.37
CA TYR A 22 1.71 6.44 4.55
C TYR A 22 0.89 5.48 5.44
N PRO A 23 -0.43 5.34 5.20
CA PRO A 23 -1.28 4.56 6.09
C PRO A 23 -0.96 3.07 6.03
N SER A 24 -1.00 2.42 7.20
CA SER A 24 -0.85 0.98 7.28
C SER A 24 -2.20 0.27 7.03
N PRO A 25 -2.28 -0.66 6.06
CA PRO A 25 -3.54 -1.38 5.78
C PRO A 25 -3.91 -2.39 6.89
N ARG A 26 -3.00 -2.63 7.84
CA ARG A 26 -3.19 -3.51 9.00
C ARG A 26 -3.23 -2.75 10.33
N GLY A 27 -2.98 -1.45 10.32
CA GLY A 27 -2.95 -0.59 11.51
C GLY A 27 -4.33 -0.10 11.93
N THR A 28 -4.38 0.75 12.95
CA THR A 28 -5.62 1.38 13.45
C THR A 28 -6.26 2.36 12.45
N THR A 29 -5.54 2.73 11.40
CA THR A 29 -5.99 3.65 10.36
C THR A 29 -6.20 2.96 9.00
N TYR A 30 -6.49 1.65 9.00
CA TYR A 30 -6.68 0.87 7.77
C TYR A 30 -7.73 1.48 6.82
N TRP A 31 -8.74 2.16 7.35
CA TRP A 31 -9.78 2.82 6.54
C TRP A 31 -9.23 3.92 5.62
N LYS A 32 -8.08 4.53 5.96
CA LYS A 32 -7.39 5.50 5.09
C LYS A 32 -6.86 4.86 3.80
N CYS A 33 -6.70 3.53 3.77
CA CYS A 33 -6.31 2.76 2.59
C CYS A 33 -7.49 2.46 1.65
N GLY A 34 -8.69 3.01 1.91
CA GLY A 34 -9.90 2.76 1.13
C GLY A 34 -10.52 1.36 1.35
N VAL A 35 -10.10 0.63 2.38
CA VAL A 35 -10.63 -0.70 2.72
C VAL A 35 -11.55 -0.62 3.93
N SER A 36 -12.61 -1.43 3.95
CA SER A 36 -13.58 -1.47 5.05
C SER A 36 -13.11 -2.27 6.27
N ASN A 37 -12.11 -3.14 6.10
CA ASN A 37 -11.51 -3.98 7.15
C ASN A 37 -9.99 -4.03 6.96
N PRO A 38 -9.22 -4.39 8.01
CA PRO A 38 -7.77 -4.58 7.89
C PRO A 38 -7.40 -5.59 6.79
N ALA A 39 -6.59 -5.16 5.82
CA ALA A 39 -6.21 -5.93 4.63
C ALA A 39 -4.70 -5.82 4.35
N TRP A 40 -4.24 -6.32 3.20
CA TRP A 40 -2.85 -6.18 2.73
C TRP A 40 -2.68 -5.25 1.53
N VAL A 41 -3.76 -4.54 1.15
CA VAL A 41 -3.78 -3.58 0.06
C VAL A 41 -4.02 -2.20 0.63
N CYS A 42 -3.19 -1.24 0.24
CA CYS A 42 -3.36 0.16 0.56
C CYS A 42 -3.36 1.02 -0.69
N ASP A 43 -4.44 1.77 -0.90
CA ASP A 43 -4.54 2.79 -1.94
C ASP A 43 -5.24 4.02 -1.36
N PRO A 44 -4.51 4.88 -0.65
CA PRO A 44 -5.06 6.05 0.01
C PRO A 44 -5.32 7.22 -0.96
N ASP A 45 -4.76 7.16 -2.18
CA ASP A 45 -4.97 8.16 -3.22
C ASP A 45 -6.19 7.85 -4.11
N GLY A 46 -6.88 6.73 -3.86
CA GLY A 46 -8.09 6.34 -4.60
C GLY A 46 -7.83 6.03 -6.08
N MET A 47 -6.66 5.47 -6.39
CA MET A 47 -6.30 5.03 -7.75
C MET A 47 -7.17 3.87 -8.24
N LEU A 48 -7.75 3.10 -7.31
CA LEU A 48 -8.65 1.99 -7.58
C LEU A 48 -10.09 2.36 -7.26
N THR A 49 -11.01 1.95 -8.11
CA THR A 49 -12.43 1.88 -7.75
C THR A 49 -12.65 0.87 -6.62
N ASP A 50 -13.76 0.98 -5.89
CA ASP A 50 -14.09 0.05 -4.80
C ASP A 50 -14.15 -1.41 -5.27
N GLN A 51 -14.67 -1.64 -6.48
CA GLN A 51 -14.75 -2.97 -7.08
C GLN A 51 -13.35 -3.53 -7.39
N GLN A 52 -12.49 -2.76 -8.05
CA GLN A 52 -11.10 -3.18 -8.32
C GLN A 52 -10.33 -3.45 -7.03
N ARG A 53 -10.53 -2.61 -6.02
CA ARG A 53 -9.90 -2.78 -4.71
C ARG A 53 -10.33 -4.08 -4.05
N LYS A 54 -11.62 -4.39 -4.09
CA LYS A 54 -12.17 -5.65 -3.57
C LYS A 54 -11.57 -6.86 -4.29
N GLU A 55 -11.53 -6.83 -5.62
CA GLU A 55 -10.93 -7.90 -6.43
C GLU A 55 -9.44 -8.11 -6.11
N ILE A 56 -8.66 -7.03 -5.98
CA ILE A 56 -7.24 -7.12 -5.63
C ILE A 56 -7.05 -7.66 -4.21
N VAL A 57 -7.89 -7.28 -3.25
CA VAL A 57 -7.85 -7.85 -1.89
C VAL A 57 -8.09 -9.36 -1.92
N GLU A 58 -9.08 -9.82 -2.68
CA GLU A 58 -9.36 -11.25 -2.86
C GLU A 58 -8.18 -11.98 -3.53
N LEU A 59 -7.58 -11.39 -4.57
CA LEU A 59 -6.40 -11.94 -5.24
C LEU A 59 -5.18 -12.06 -4.30
N VAL A 60 -4.97 -11.07 -3.43
CA VAL A 60 -3.86 -11.09 -2.46
C VAL A 60 -4.05 -12.19 -1.41
N GLU A 61 -5.28 -12.41 -0.93
CA GLU A 61 -5.57 -13.52 0.00
C GLU A 61 -5.47 -14.87 -0.70
N ASP A 62 -5.97 -14.99 -1.93
CA ASP A 62 -5.86 -16.22 -2.74
C ASP A 62 -4.40 -16.57 -3.05
N PHE A 63 -3.54 -15.57 -3.32
CA PHE A 63 -2.09 -15.78 -3.47
C PHE A 63 -1.47 -16.44 -2.24
N LYS A 64 -1.84 -15.99 -1.03
CA LYS A 64 -1.38 -16.60 0.21
C LYS A 64 -1.80 -18.06 0.30
N GLU A 65 -3.06 -18.37 0.01
CA GLU A 65 -3.55 -19.75 0.07
C GLU A 65 -2.88 -20.66 -0.98
N LYS A 66 -2.70 -20.17 -2.21
CA LYS A 66 -2.03 -20.91 -3.30
C LYS A 66 -0.55 -21.15 -3.07
N THR A 67 0.10 -20.33 -2.25
CA THR A 67 1.53 -20.48 -1.94
C THR A 67 1.78 -21.30 -0.68
N LYS A 68 0.74 -21.78 0.01
CA LYS A 68 0.89 -22.69 1.15
C LYS A 68 1.53 -24.00 0.73
N ARG A 69 2.45 -24.46 1.57
CA ARG A 69 3.13 -25.75 1.51
C ARG A 69 2.99 -26.42 2.87
N PRO A 70 1.86 -27.10 3.15
CA PRO A 70 1.53 -27.62 4.49
C PRO A 70 2.60 -28.53 5.09
N ASN A 71 3.32 -29.27 4.25
CA ASN A 71 4.38 -30.20 4.65
C ASN A 71 5.77 -29.57 4.70
N SER A 72 5.89 -28.24 4.57
CA SER A 72 7.20 -27.58 4.64
C SER A 72 7.74 -27.58 6.07
N ILE A 73 9.05 -27.75 6.21
CA ILE A 73 9.75 -27.61 7.49
C ILE A 73 9.71 -26.17 8.01
N TYR A 74 9.59 -25.17 7.12
CA TYR A 74 9.54 -23.76 7.53
C TYR A 74 8.09 -23.27 7.68
N LYS A 75 7.83 -22.54 8.76
CA LYS A 75 6.50 -22.01 9.09
C LYS A 75 5.95 -21.08 8.01
N CYS A 76 6.79 -20.20 7.45
CA CYS A 76 6.36 -19.24 6.42
C CYS A 76 5.80 -19.95 5.18
N TRP A 77 6.41 -21.04 4.76
CA TRP A 77 5.92 -21.85 3.65
C TRP A 77 4.63 -22.58 4.00
N ARG A 78 4.47 -23.06 5.24
CA ARG A 78 3.20 -23.66 5.70
C ARG A 78 2.06 -22.66 5.69
N ASP A 79 2.32 -21.43 6.13
CA ASP A 79 1.33 -20.37 6.27
C ASP A 79 0.99 -19.67 4.93
N GLY A 80 1.86 -19.82 3.93
CA GLY A 80 1.75 -19.16 2.62
C GLY A 80 2.44 -17.80 2.59
N LEU A 81 2.90 -17.40 1.41
CA LEU A 81 3.55 -16.11 1.19
C LEU A 81 2.52 -14.99 1.21
N ARG A 82 2.82 -13.89 1.92
CA ARG A 82 1.95 -12.71 1.97
C ARG A 82 2.47 -11.65 1.02
N LEU A 83 1.60 -11.20 0.12
CA LEU A 83 1.83 -10.01 -0.68
C LEU A 83 1.25 -8.80 0.05
N ILE A 84 2.01 -7.71 0.09
CA ILE A 84 1.54 -6.41 0.59
C ILE A 84 1.64 -5.43 -0.57
N LEU A 85 0.53 -4.79 -0.92
CA LEU A 85 0.44 -3.85 -2.02
C LEU A 85 0.22 -2.44 -1.48
N ALA A 86 1.14 -1.53 -1.77
CA ALA A 86 1.02 -0.10 -1.47
C ALA A 86 1.00 0.67 -2.79
N LEU A 87 -0.09 1.38 -3.04
CA LEU A 87 -0.31 2.21 -4.22
C LEU A 87 -0.25 3.68 -3.81
N ALA A 88 0.46 4.48 -4.60
CA ALA A 88 0.53 5.91 -4.42
C ALA A 88 0.63 6.58 -5.77
N LYS A 89 -0.08 7.69 -5.93
CA LYS A 89 -0.06 8.51 -7.15
C LYS A 89 1.30 9.16 -7.35
N ASN A 90 1.95 9.53 -6.23
CA ASN A 90 3.27 10.12 -6.19
C ASN A 90 4.25 9.17 -5.49
N LYS A 91 5.53 9.29 -5.81
CA LYS A 91 6.60 8.52 -5.17
C LYS A 91 6.55 8.72 -3.64
N ILE A 92 6.54 7.60 -2.91
CA ILE A 92 6.63 7.59 -1.45
C ILE A 92 8.11 7.69 -1.07
N GLY A 93 8.48 8.75 -0.36
CA GLY A 93 9.84 8.95 0.16
C GLY A 93 10.98 8.86 -0.87
N PRO A 94 12.25 8.82 -0.42
CA PRO A 94 13.42 8.65 -1.28
C PRO A 94 13.50 7.21 -1.85
N GLU A 95 14.20 7.05 -2.97
CA GLU A 95 14.48 5.71 -3.51
C GLU A 95 15.42 4.96 -2.57
N ILE A 96 14.94 3.87 -1.99
CA ILE A 96 15.78 2.97 -1.20
C ILE A 96 16.30 1.90 -2.15
N LYS A 97 17.58 1.99 -2.53
CA LYS A 97 18.28 0.90 -3.22
C LYS A 97 18.47 -0.26 -2.24
N THR A 98 17.48 -1.15 -2.18
CA THR A 98 17.61 -2.40 -1.42
C THR A 98 18.31 -3.43 -2.30
N SER A 99 19.64 -3.49 -2.22
CA SER A 99 20.40 -4.66 -2.65
C SER A 99 20.22 -5.74 -1.58
N ASN A 100 19.59 -6.86 -1.97
CA ASN A 100 19.30 -8.06 -1.17
C ASN A 100 17.97 -8.03 -0.40
N LEU A 101 16.86 -8.10 -1.14
CA LEU A 101 15.58 -8.51 -0.56
C LEU A 101 15.58 -10.04 -0.39
N THR A 102 16.16 -10.54 0.70
CA THR A 102 15.92 -11.94 1.11
C THR A 102 14.50 -12.02 1.67
N VAL A 103 13.54 -12.38 0.83
CA VAL A 103 12.14 -12.59 1.26
C VAL A 103 12.04 -13.93 1.97
N CYS A 104 12.40 -13.94 3.25
CA CYS A 104 12.03 -14.87 4.33
C CYS A 104 12.75 -14.41 5.60
N PHE A 105 12.19 -13.44 6.33
CA PHE A 105 12.73 -13.10 7.65
C PHE A 105 12.06 -13.94 8.73
N TYR A 106 12.82 -14.96 9.13
CA TYR A 106 13.06 -15.52 10.46
C TYR A 106 13.04 -17.06 10.44
N GLU A 107 14.15 -17.58 10.98
CA GLU A 107 14.45 -18.97 11.31
C GLU A 107 13.36 -19.63 12.16
#